data_AF-A0A951Z3H2-F1
#
_entry.id   AF-A0A951Z3H2-F1
#
_cell.length_a   1.000
_cell.length_b   1.000
_cell.length_c   1.000
_cell.angle_alpha   90.00
_cell.angle_beta   90.00
_cell.angle_gamma   90.00
#
_symmetry.space_group_name_H-M   'P 1'
#
loop_
_entity.id
_entity.type
_entity.pdbx_description
1 polymer ?
#
loop_
_entity_poly.entity_id
_entity_poly.type
_entity_poly.pdbx_seq_one_letter_code
_entity_poly.pdbx_strand_id
1 'polypeptide(L)' 'KRSGKSMVDKLSAEFVDAFNGSGTTVKKREDTHRMAEANKAFAHYRF' A
#
# COMPACT_ATOMS: atom_id res chain seq x y z
N LYS A 1 7.28 -4.89 -8.37
CA LYS A 1 8.64 -4.40 -8.74
C LYS A 1 8.61 -4.06 -10.23
N ARG A 2 8.57 -2.78 -10.62
CA ARG A 2 8.65 -2.42 -12.05
C ARG A 2 10.09 -2.69 -12.53
N SER A 3 10.30 -3.77 -13.28
CA SER A 3 11.61 -4.11 -13.86
C SER A 3 11.89 -3.25 -15.09
N GLY A 4 13.12 -2.76 -15.26
CA GLY A 4 13.59 -2.13 -16.50
C GLY A 4 13.78 -0.60 -16.53
N LYS A 5 13.40 0.14 -15.47
CA LYS A 5 13.63 1.61 -15.40
C LYS A 5 14.64 1.97 -14.30
N SER A 6 15.27 3.16 -14.38
CA SER A 6 16.17 3.66 -13.33
C SER A 6 15.41 3.84 -12.01
N MET A 7 16.13 3.88 -10.88
CA MET A 7 15.48 4.10 -9.57
C MET A 7 14.76 5.45 -9.52
N VAL A 8 15.30 6.47 -10.20
CA VAL A 8 14.71 7.82 -10.31
C VAL A 8 13.36 7.74 -11.00
N ASP A 9 13.26 7.05 -12.13
CA ASP A 9 12.00 6.91 -12.88
C ASP A 9 10.93 6.16 -12.08
N LYS A 10 11.34 5.15 -11.30
CA LYS A 10 10.41 4.41 -10.42
C LYS A 10 9.88 5.31 -9.32
N LEU A 11 10.75 6.11 -8.70
CA LEU A 11 10.36 7.01 -7.62
C LEU A 11 9.44 8.12 -8.12
N SER A 12 9.76 8.75 -9.25
CA SER A 12 8.91 9.76 -9.87
C SER A 12 7.54 9.19 -10.24
N ALA A 13 7.50 7.98 -10.80
CA ALA A 13 6.24 7.31 -11.12
C ALA A 13 5.42 6.98 -9.86
N GLU A 14 6.05 6.52 -8.77
CA GLU A 14 5.36 6.27 -7.50
C GLU A 14 4.83 7.57 -6.87
N PHE A 15 5.54 8.69 -6.99
CA PHE A 15 5.02 9.98 -6.52
C PHE A 15 3.79 10.44 -7.31
N VAL A 16 3.80 10.29 -8.63
CA VAL A 16 2.64 10.61 -9.49
C VAL A 16 1.48 9.67 -9.20
N ASP A 17 1.73 8.37 -9.07
CA ASP A 17 0.71 7.38 -8.74
C ASP A 17 0.09 7.69 -7.37
N ALA A 18 0.90 8.00 -6.36
CA ALA A 18 0.45 8.37 -5.01
C ALA A 18 -0.35 9.68 -4.98
N PHE A 19 0.05 10.69 -5.75
CA PHE A 19 -0.70 11.94 -5.88
C PHE A 19 -2.11 11.71 -6.45
N ASN A 20 -2.22 10.80 -7.42
CA ASN A 20 -3.50 10.40 -8.02
C ASN A 20 -4.31 9.43 -7.13
N GLY A 21 -3.90 9.19 -5.89
CA GLY A 21 -4.56 8.25 -4.98
C GLY A 21 -4.51 6.80 -5.47
N SER A 22 -3.59 6.48 -6.39
CA SER A 22 -3.42 5.17 -6.99
C SER A 22 -2.04 4.61 -6.63
N GLY A 23 -1.76 3.40 -7.09
CA GLY A 23 -0.46 2.76 -6.90
C GLY A 23 -0.38 1.83 -5.70
N THR A 24 0.76 1.16 -5.62
CA THR A 24 0.95 0.03 -4.71
C THR A 24 0.91 0.43 -3.24
N THR A 25 1.35 1.65 -2.92
CA THR A 25 1.36 2.20 -1.56
C THR A 25 -0.05 2.45 -1.04
N VAL A 26 -0.94 3.05 -1.85
CA VAL A 26 -2.32 3.31 -1.45
C VAL A 26 -3.10 2.00 -1.29
N LYS A 27 -2.91 1.07 -2.23
CA LYS A 27 -3.52 -0.27 -2.14
C LYS A 27 -3.09 -1.01 -0.88
N LYS A 28 -1.80 -0.97 -0.53
CA LYS A 28 -1.28 -1.61 0.68
C LYS A 28 -1.89 -1.02 1.97
N ARG A 29 -2.13 0.29 2.00
CA ARG A 29 -2.83 0.96 3.10
C ARG A 29 -4.26 0.43 3.22
N GLU A 30 -5.03 0.45 2.12
CA GLU A 30 -6.41 -0.03 2.12
C GLU A 30 -6.55 -1.51 2.46
N ASP A 31 -5.69 -2.35 1.89
CA ASP A 31 -5.65 -3.79 2.20
C ASP A 31 -5.38 -4.02 3.69
N THR A 32 -4.48 -3.22 4.29
CA THR A 32 -4.19 -3.30 5.74
C THR A 32 -5.41 -2.89 6.57
N HIS A 33 -6.12 -1.82 6.20
CA HIS A 33 -7.34 -1.42 6.91
C HIS A 33 -8.44 -2.47 6.79
N ARG A 34 -8.67 -3.00 5.59
CA ARG A 34 -9.66 -4.07 5.37
C ARG A 34 -9.33 -5.34 6.14
N MET A 35 -8.05 -5.74 6.15
CA MET A 35 -7.58 -6.87 6.95
C MET A 35 -7.72 -6.62 8.45
N ALA A 36 -7.51 -5.38 8.92
CA ALA A 36 -7.71 -5.03 10.33
C ALA A 36 -9.18 -5.12 10.74
N GLU A 37 -10.11 -4.69 9.88
CA GLU A 37 -11.55 -4.84 10.11
C GLU A 37 -11.99 -6.31 10.10
N ALA A 38 -11.47 -7.11 9.17
CA ALA A 38 -11.74 -8.54 9.11
C ALA A 38 -11.21 -9.29 10.35
N ASN A 39 -10.06 -8.88 10.88
CA ASN A 39 -9.46 -9.46 12.08
C ASN A 39 -9.92 -8.81 13.39
N LYS A 40 -10.95 -7.95 13.34
CA LYS A 40 -11.49 -7.29 14.54
C LYS A 40 -11.94 -8.29 15.61
N ALA A 41 -12.44 -9.46 15.22
CA ALA A 41 -12.81 -10.54 16.13
C ALA A 41 -11.62 -11.12 16.92
N PHE A 42 -10.40 -11.03 16.37
CA PHE A 42 -9.17 -11.50 17.01
C PHE A 42 -8.46 -10.41 17.81
N ALA A 43 -9.04 -9.20 17.92
CA ALA A 43 -8.45 -8.11 18.69
C ALA A 43 -8.25 -8.46 20.18
N HIS A 44 -9.03 -9.42 20.69
CA HIS A 44 -8.95 -9.91 22.06
C HIS A 44 -7.73 -10.80 22.35
N TYR A 45 -7.04 -11.32 21.34
CA TYR A 45 -5.80 -12.12 21.49
C TYR A 45 -4.53 -11.27 21.56
N ARG A 46 -4.66 -9.94 21.65
CA ARG A 46 -3.55 -9.00 21.60
C ARG A 46 -2.88 -8.75 22.97
N PHE A 47 -3.38 -9.40 24.03
CA PHE A 47 -2.78 -9.47 25.37
C PHE A 47 -2.93 -10.88 25.93
#